data_AF-A0A0S8ALA1-F1
#
_entry.id   AF-A0A0S8ALA1-F1
#
_cell.length_a   1.000
_cell.length_b   1.000
_cell.length_c   1.000
_cell.angle_alpha   90.00
_cell.angle_beta   90.00
_cell.angle_gamma   90.00
#
_symmetry.space_group_name_H-M   'P 1'
#
loop_
_entity.id
_entity.type
_entity.pdbx_description
1 polymer ?
#
loop_
_entity_poly.entity_id
_entity_poly.type
_entity_poly.pdbx_seq_one_letter_code
_entity_poly.pdbx_strand_id
1 'polypeptide(L)'
;MADRFRVTGGVAVQGRVRPAGNKNAALPMIAATLAADGPSEVSNVPRIKDVEALLELVASLGTDVAWVGDHTVRIDPSAARSRPLDPALCADIRASILLAGPLLARFGRVTLPPPGGDVIGRRRLDTHVLALEHLGVDVDIGAEYHMEARQLRGADVFLDEPSVTATENALVAAARAEGRTVLRNAAS
;
A
#
# COMPACT_ATOMS: atom_id res chain seq x y z
N MET A 1 3.98 20.79 22.94
CA MET A 1 5.20 21.19 22.20
C MET A 1 5.61 20.01 21.36
N ALA A 2 6.04 20.20 20.11
CA ALA A 2 6.57 19.10 19.30
C ALA A 2 7.87 18.57 19.91
N ASP A 3 8.08 17.26 19.83
CA ASP A 3 9.32 16.62 20.25
C ASP A 3 10.51 17.23 19.49
N ARG A 4 11.64 17.38 20.19
CA ARG A 4 12.87 17.96 19.62
C ARG A 4 14.07 17.12 20.00
N PHE A 5 14.92 16.84 19.02
CA PHE A 5 16.24 16.27 19.26
C PHE A 5 17.25 17.39 19.52
N ARG A 6 17.92 17.36 20.67
CA ARG A 6 19.09 18.22 20.95
C ARG A 6 20.35 17.38 20.77
N VAL A 7 21.12 17.69 19.73
CA VAL A 7 22.37 16.98 19.41
C VAL A 7 23.56 17.88 19.76
N THR A 8 24.49 17.38 20.58
CA THR A 8 25.76 18.05 20.86
C THR A 8 26.87 17.38 20.05
N GLY A 9 27.56 18.15 19.21
CA GLY A 9 28.66 17.65 18.39
C GLY A 9 29.96 17.42 19.15
N GLY A 10 31.02 17.02 18.43
CA GLY A 10 32.38 16.85 18.98
C GLY A 10 32.76 15.42 19.35
N VAL A 11 31.86 14.44 19.15
CA VAL A 11 32.10 13.02 19.43
C VAL A 11 32.04 12.22 18.12
N ALA A 12 33.10 11.48 17.79
CA ALA A 12 33.10 10.56 16.66
C ALA A 12 32.18 9.37 16.95
N VAL A 13 31.32 9.02 15.99
CA VAL A 13 30.42 7.85 16.13
C VAL A 13 31.24 6.57 16.01
N GLN A 14 31.18 5.73 17.05
CA GLN A 14 31.81 4.40 17.07
C GLN A 14 30.85 3.39 17.67
N GLY A 15 30.69 2.24 17.04
CA GLY A 15 29.81 1.17 17.52
C GLY A 15 29.26 0.29 16.41
N ARG A 16 28.23 -0.49 16.76
CA ARG A 16 27.47 -1.33 15.82
C ARG A 16 25.98 -1.02 15.99
N VAL A 17 25.27 -0.95 14.87
CA VAL A 17 23.82 -0.81 14.83
C VAL A 17 23.24 -1.93 13.98
N ARG A 18 22.10 -2.48 14.39
CA ARG A 18 21.31 -3.39 13.58
C ARG A 18 20.23 -2.56 12.87
N PRO A 19 20.22 -2.48 11.54
CA PRO A 19 19.16 -1.76 10.84
C PRO A 19 17.83 -2.47 11.05
N ALA A 20 16.77 -1.69 11.23
CA ALA A 20 15.40 -2.20 11.19
C ALA A 20 15.04 -2.63 9.76
N GLY A 21 13.93 -3.36 9.61
CA GLY A 21 13.44 -3.75 8.29
C GLY A 21 13.09 -2.56 7.39
N ASN A 22 13.05 -2.84 6.09
CA ASN A 22 12.77 -1.84 5.08
C ASN A 22 11.27 -1.48 5.06
N LYS A 23 10.94 -0.25 5.47
CA LYS A 23 9.58 0.28 5.39
C LYS A 23 8.95 0.12 4.00
N ASN A 24 9.69 0.47 2.95
CA ASN A 24 9.18 0.48 1.59
C ASN A 24 8.95 -0.94 1.05
N ALA A 25 9.52 -1.97 1.69
CA ALA A 25 9.14 -3.36 1.43
C ALA A 25 7.97 -3.81 2.32
N ALA A 26 7.94 -3.38 3.59
CA ALA A 26 6.91 -3.77 4.54
C ALA A 26 5.51 -3.24 4.16
N LEU A 27 5.40 -1.98 3.73
CA LEU A 27 4.12 -1.36 3.38
C LEU A 27 3.37 -2.11 2.25
N PRO A 28 3.96 -2.39 1.07
CA PRO A 28 3.28 -3.16 0.04
C PRO A 28 3.01 -4.61 0.45
N MET A 29 3.89 -5.24 1.26
CA MET A 29 3.63 -6.59 1.79
C MET A 29 2.41 -6.62 2.72
N ILE A 30 2.29 -5.63 3.61
CA ILE A 30 1.13 -5.45 4.49
C ILE A 30 -0.13 -5.26 3.65
N ALA A 31 -0.11 -4.35 2.67
CA ALA A 31 -1.25 -4.11 1.79
C ALA A 31 -1.66 -5.37 1.00
N ALA A 32 -0.68 -6.12 0.47
CA ALA A 32 -0.91 -7.34 -0.29
C ALA A 32 -1.60 -8.45 0.52
N THR A 33 -1.45 -8.48 1.86
CA THR A 33 -2.15 -9.45 2.70
C THR A 33 -3.67 -9.36 2.58
N LEU A 34 -4.24 -8.20 2.21
CA LEU A 34 -5.67 -8.07 1.95
C LEU A 34 -6.15 -8.95 0.79
N ALA A 35 -5.30 -9.20 -0.21
CA ALA A 35 -5.64 -10.07 -1.33
C ALA A 35 -5.58 -11.57 -0.96
N ALA A 36 -5.07 -11.93 0.22
CA ALA A 36 -4.92 -13.32 0.63
C ALA A 36 -6.25 -13.96 1.07
N ASP A 37 -6.34 -15.28 0.92
CA ASP A 37 -7.51 -16.08 1.34
C ASP A 37 -7.50 -16.44 2.83
N GLY A 38 -6.43 -16.10 3.55
CA GLY A 38 -6.26 -16.43 4.97
C GLY A 38 -5.15 -15.60 5.65
N PRO A 39 -4.84 -15.94 6.92
CA PRO A 39 -3.88 -15.18 7.71
C PRO A 39 -2.47 -15.22 7.13
N SER A 40 -1.78 -14.08 7.20
CA SER A 40 -0.40 -13.90 6.79
C SER A 40 0.43 -13.33 7.95
N GLU A 41 1.70 -13.74 8.04
CA GLU A 41 2.66 -13.13 8.96
C GLU A 41 3.77 -12.43 8.18
N VAL A 42 3.98 -11.14 8.47
CA VAL A 42 5.06 -10.34 7.91
C VAL A 42 6.09 -10.10 9.01
N SER A 43 7.29 -10.63 8.84
CA SER A 43 8.39 -10.52 9.80
C SER A 43 9.37 -9.40 9.43
N ASN A 44 10.20 -8.99 10.40
CA ASN A 44 11.14 -7.88 10.26
C ASN A 44 10.46 -6.55 9.84
N VAL A 45 9.28 -6.26 10.39
CA VAL A 45 8.54 -5.01 10.14
C VAL A 45 9.04 -3.90 11.07
N PRO A 46 9.44 -2.72 10.56
CA PRO A 46 9.82 -1.60 11.41
C PRO A 46 8.59 -0.98 12.09
N ARG A 47 8.66 -0.72 13.40
CA ARG A 47 7.62 -0.03 14.16
C ARG A 47 7.79 1.48 14.05
N ILE A 48 7.20 2.06 13.02
CA ILE A 48 7.27 3.49 12.71
C ILE A 48 5.90 4.01 12.28
N LYS A 49 5.70 5.34 12.34
CA LYS A 49 4.38 5.97 12.13
C LYS A 49 3.67 5.51 10.86
N ASP A 50 4.37 5.45 9.72
CA ASP A 50 3.78 4.99 8.45
C ASP A 50 3.26 3.53 8.54
N VAL A 51 4.00 2.64 9.20
CA VAL A 51 3.55 1.25 9.34
C VAL A 51 2.31 1.19 10.23
N GLU A 52 2.33 1.88 11.38
CA GLU A 52 1.17 1.91 12.29
C GLU A 52 -0.06 2.50 11.60
N ALA A 53 0.09 3.59 10.83
CA ALA A 53 -1.01 4.21 10.08
C ALA A 53 -1.59 3.26 9.01
N LEU A 54 -0.75 2.50 8.30
CA LEU A 54 -1.23 1.50 7.34
C LEU A 54 -1.93 0.34 8.04
N LEU A 55 -1.40 -0.15 9.16
CA LEU A 55 -2.03 -1.21 9.95
C LEU A 55 -3.39 -0.76 10.51
N GLU A 56 -3.51 0.50 10.93
CA GLU A 56 -4.78 1.09 11.37
C GLU A 56 -5.79 1.19 10.21
N LEU A 57 -5.36 1.63 9.02
CA LEU A 57 -6.19 1.59 7.81
C LEU A 57 -6.67 0.18 7.48
N VAL A 58 -5.77 -0.81 7.51
CA VAL A 58 -6.10 -2.21 7.24
C VAL A 58 -7.08 -2.76 8.27
N ALA A 59 -6.87 -2.45 9.56
CA ALA A 59 -7.77 -2.84 10.64
C ALA A 59 -9.14 -2.17 10.53
N SER A 60 -9.21 -0.91 10.06
CA SER A 60 -10.47 -0.18 9.84
C SER A 60 -11.38 -0.88 8.83
N LEU A 61 -10.83 -1.71 7.95
CA LEU A 61 -11.57 -2.54 6.99
C LEU A 61 -12.20 -3.79 7.64
N GLY A 62 -11.96 -4.05 8.92
CA GLY A 62 -12.41 -5.24 9.64
C GLY A 62 -11.43 -6.42 9.59
N THR A 63 -10.19 -6.14 9.17
CA THR A 63 -9.07 -7.10 9.19
C THR A 63 -8.59 -7.27 10.63
N ASP A 64 -8.33 -8.50 11.06
CA ASP A 64 -7.66 -8.74 12.35
C ASP A 64 -6.16 -8.50 12.18
N VAL A 65 -5.61 -7.55 12.94
CA VAL A 65 -4.22 -7.10 12.85
C VAL A 65 -3.62 -7.16 14.24
N ALA A 66 -2.53 -7.91 14.39
CA ALA A 66 -1.86 -8.05 15.68
C ALA A 66 -0.34 -8.12 15.53
N TRP A 67 0.37 -7.35 16.36
CA TRP A 67 1.79 -7.57 16.60
C TRP A 67 1.96 -8.86 17.42
N VAL A 68 2.53 -9.90 16.80
CA VAL A 68 2.78 -11.22 17.45
C VAL A 68 4.24 -11.38 17.90
N GLY A 69 5.04 -10.34 17.72
CA GLY A 69 6.42 -10.21 18.22
C GLY A 69 6.92 -8.78 18.00
N ASP A 70 8.18 -8.51 18.37
CA ASP A 70 8.76 -7.15 18.31
C ASP A 70 8.75 -6.56 16.90
N HIS A 71 8.91 -7.40 15.88
CA HIS A 71 8.95 -6.99 14.48
C HIS A 71 8.15 -7.94 13.57
N THR A 72 7.10 -8.58 14.10
CA THR A 72 6.24 -9.47 13.32
C THR A 72 4.78 -9.09 13.49
N VAL A 73 4.08 -8.89 12.37
CA VAL A 73 2.65 -8.59 12.32
C VAL A 73 1.92 -9.76 11.69
N ARG A 74 0.88 -10.25 12.37
CA ARG A 74 -0.12 -11.18 11.83
C ARG A 74 -1.31 -10.37 11.32
N ILE A 75 -1.75 -10.67 10.10
CA ILE A 75 -2.86 -9.99 9.42
C ILE A 75 -3.82 -11.04 8.86
N ASP A 76 -5.08 -11.00 9.26
CA ASP A 76 -6.14 -11.90 8.77
C ASP A 76 -7.29 -11.11 8.12
N PRO A 77 -7.40 -11.13 6.78
CA PRO A 77 -8.42 -10.38 6.03
C PRO A 77 -9.78 -11.10 5.96
N SER A 78 -9.97 -12.25 6.62
CA SER A 78 -11.20 -13.05 6.52
C SER A 78 -12.46 -12.26 6.91
N ALA A 79 -12.36 -11.40 7.91
CA ALA A 79 -13.46 -10.54 8.36
C ALA A 79 -13.50 -9.17 7.64
N ALA A 80 -12.58 -8.89 6.72
CA ALA A 80 -12.54 -7.62 6.00
C ALA A 80 -13.81 -7.40 5.15
N ARG A 81 -14.21 -6.15 5.00
CA ARG A 81 -15.37 -5.71 4.22
C ARG A 81 -15.00 -4.54 3.33
N SER A 82 -15.57 -4.50 2.13
CA SER A 82 -15.49 -3.34 1.25
C SER A 82 -16.26 -2.18 1.87
N ARG A 83 -15.52 -1.12 2.23
CA ARG A 83 -16.01 0.14 2.76
C ARG A 83 -15.06 1.26 2.31
N PRO A 84 -15.49 2.54 2.29
CA PRO A 84 -14.59 3.65 2.04
C PRO A 84 -13.43 3.67 3.04
N LEU A 85 -12.23 4.00 2.56
CA LEU A 85 -11.06 4.17 3.42
C LEU A 85 -11.20 5.45 4.25
N ASP A 86 -10.67 5.46 5.47
CA ASP A 86 -10.71 6.63 6.35
C ASP A 86 -9.89 7.78 5.75
N PRO A 87 -10.51 8.94 5.43
CA PRO A 87 -9.80 10.06 4.83
C PRO A 87 -8.71 10.65 5.73
N ALA A 88 -8.89 10.66 7.04
CA ALA A 88 -7.90 11.21 7.97
C ALA A 88 -6.65 10.33 7.99
N LEU A 89 -6.81 9.01 8.01
CA LEU A 89 -5.68 8.09 7.94
C LEU A 89 -5.00 8.10 6.55
N CYS A 90 -5.78 8.20 5.46
CA CYS A 90 -5.21 8.32 4.11
C CYS A 90 -4.42 9.62 3.91
N ALA A 91 -4.84 10.70 4.57
CA ALA A 91 -4.13 11.98 4.56
C ALA A 91 -2.80 11.91 5.33
N ASP A 92 -2.67 11.00 6.29
CA ASP A 92 -1.46 10.81 7.09
C ASP A 92 -0.39 9.93 6.39
N ILE A 93 -0.79 9.13 5.39
CA ILE A 93 0.14 8.24 4.68
C ILE A 93 -0.12 8.18 3.17
N ARG A 94 0.90 8.58 2.40
CA ARG A 94 0.89 8.49 0.93
C ARG A 94 0.69 7.07 0.41
N ALA A 95 1.26 6.10 1.13
CA ALA A 95 1.22 4.69 0.78
C ALA A 95 -0.19 4.05 0.86
N SER A 96 -1.21 4.80 1.30
CA SER A 96 -2.63 4.36 1.25
C SER A 96 -3.07 3.94 -0.16
N ILE A 97 -2.47 4.50 -1.22
CA ILE A 97 -2.70 4.07 -2.61
C ILE A 97 -2.39 2.58 -2.86
N LEU A 98 -1.48 1.97 -2.10
CA LEU A 98 -1.13 0.54 -2.22
C LEU A 98 -2.28 -0.38 -1.82
N LEU A 99 -3.32 0.14 -1.16
CA LEU A 99 -4.52 -0.64 -0.84
C LEU A 99 -5.43 -0.84 -2.06
N ALA A 100 -5.31 -0.02 -3.11
CA ALA A 100 -6.25 -0.08 -4.24
C ALA A 100 -6.22 -1.43 -4.97
N GLY A 101 -5.03 -1.92 -5.34
CA GLY A 101 -4.85 -3.20 -6.04
C GLY A 101 -5.33 -4.40 -5.23
N PRO A 102 -4.89 -4.60 -3.98
CA PRO A 102 -5.39 -5.67 -3.11
C PRO A 102 -6.90 -5.62 -2.87
N LEU A 103 -7.49 -4.43 -2.71
CA LEU A 103 -8.93 -4.28 -2.48
C LEU A 103 -9.76 -4.53 -3.75
N LEU A 104 -9.28 -4.09 -4.90
CA LEU A 104 -9.87 -4.45 -6.21
C LEU A 104 -9.79 -5.97 -6.43
N ALA A 105 -8.65 -6.58 -6.12
CA ALA A 105 -8.45 -8.02 -6.23
C ALA A 105 -9.36 -8.84 -5.30
N ARG A 106 -9.65 -8.32 -4.08
CA ARG A 106 -10.50 -9.00 -3.10
C ARG A 106 -11.99 -8.75 -3.32
N PHE A 107 -12.37 -7.50 -3.55
CA PHE A 107 -13.75 -7.05 -3.48
C PHE A 107 -14.31 -6.55 -4.82
N GLY A 108 -13.46 -6.42 -5.85
CA GLY A 108 -13.82 -5.80 -7.12
C GLY A 108 -14.03 -4.30 -7.05
N ARG A 109 -13.84 -3.65 -5.89
CA ARG A 109 -14.05 -2.21 -5.74
C ARG A 109 -13.26 -1.59 -4.58
N VAL A 110 -12.94 -0.31 -4.72
CA VAL A 110 -12.34 0.53 -3.68
C VAL A 110 -12.77 1.99 -3.85
N THR A 111 -13.03 2.66 -2.73
CA THR A 111 -13.14 4.12 -2.66
C THR A 111 -11.95 4.63 -1.87
N LEU A 112 -11.07 5.37 -2.55
CA LEU A 112 -9.81 5.88 -2.00
C LEU A 112 -9.84 7.41 -1.96
N PRO A 113 -9.79 8.03 -0.77
CA PRO A 113 -9.54 9.46 -0.65
C PRO A 113 -8.16 9.82 -1.19
N PRO A 114 -7.92 11.07 -1.63
CA PRO A 114 -6.62 11.48 -2.12
C PRO A 114 -5.50 11.20 -1.09
N PRO A 115 -4.46 10.44 -1.47
CA PRO A 115 -3.37 10.11 -0.56
C PRO A 115 -2.62 11.39 -0.16
N GLY A 116 -2.40 11.55 1.15
CA GLY A 116 -1.65 12.69 1.70
C GLY A 116 -0.22 12.34 2.05
N GLY A 117 0.25 12.84 3.20
CA GLY A 117 1.51 12.45 3.83
C GLY A 117 2.80 12.90 3.12
N ASP A 118 2.72 13.71 2.07
CA ASP A 118 3.91 14.05 1.26
C ASP A 118 3.80 15.46 0.65
N VAL A 119 4.59 16.40 1.18
CA VAL A 119 4.71 17.79 0.67
C VAL A 119 5.86 17.91 -0.36
N ILE A 120 6.51 16.80 -0.72
CA ILE A 120 7.63 16.78 -1.66
C ILE A 120 7.10 16.71 -3.11
N GLY A 121 6.54 17.82 -3.59
CA GLY A 121 6.16 18.03 -4.99
C GLY A 121 4.88 17.32 -5.47
N ARG A 122 4.54 17.52 -6.76
CA ARG A 122 3.38 16.86 -7.41
C ARG A 122 3.79 15.47 -7.89
N ARG A 123 3.56 14.46 -7.07
CA ARG A 123 3.63 13.05 -7.49
C ARG A 123 2.23 12.61 -7.91
N ARG A 124 2.06 12.32 -9.20
CA ARG A 124 0.78 12.01 -9.82
C ARG A 124 0.36 10.58 -9.51
N LEU A 125 -0.93 10.29 -9.63
CA LEU A 125 -1.47 8.92 -9.53
C LEU A 125 -1.81 8.33 -10.90
N ASP A 126 -1.59 9.08 -11.98
CA ASP A 126 -1.92 8.72 -13.36
C ASP A 126 -1.41 7.31 -13.70
N THR A 127 -0.16 6.97 -13.37
CA THR A 127 0.42 5.66 -13.64
C THR A 127 -0.27 4.51 -12.89
N HIS A 128 -0.78 4.77 -11.68
CA HIS A 128 -1.58 3.78 -10.95
C HIS A 128 -2.93 3.57 -11.62
N VAL A 129 -3.61 4.67 -11.97
CA VAL A 129 -4.92 4.66 -12.62
C VAL A 129 -4.84 3.94 -13.95
N LEU A 130 -3.93 4.34 -14.84
CA LEU A 130 -3.74 3.72 -16.14
C LEU A 130 -3.43 2.23 -16.04
N ALA A 131 -2.57 1.83 -15.10
CA ALA A 131 -2.24 0.42 -14.92
C ALA A 131 -3.46 -0.42 -14.50
N LEU A 132 -4.31 0.11 -13.61
CA LEU A 132 -5.52 -0.56 -13.16
C LEU A 132 -6.61 -0.56 -14.26
N GLU A 133 -6.76 0.51 -15.02
CA GLU A 133 -7.67 0.58 -16.17
C GLU A 133 -7.34 -0.49 -17.22
N HIS A 134 -6.06 -0.72 -17.50
CA HIS A 134 -5.63 -1.81 -18.40
C HIS A 134 -5.99 -3.19 -17.88
N LEU A 135 -6.15 -3.36 -16.55
CA LEU A 135 -6.62 -4.59 -15.92
C LEU A 135 -8.15 -4.70 -15.89
N GLY A 136 -8.88 -3.80 -16.55
CA GLY A 136 -10.33 -3.79 -16.65
C GLY A 136 -11.05 -3.09 -15.49
N VAL A 137 -10.38 -2.15 -14.83
CA VAL A 137 -10.95 -1.33 -13.76
C VAL A 137 -11.52 -0.04 -14.33
N ASP A 138 -12.79 0.24 -14.06
CA ASP A 138 -13.39 1.54 -14.31
C ASP A 138 -13.00 2.49 -13.17
N VAL A 139 -12.46 3.67 -13.53
CA VAL A 139 -12.00 4.67 -12.56
C VAL A 139 -12.78 5.98 -12.73
N ASP A 140 -13.47 6.41 -11.68
CA ASP A 140 -14.10 7.72 -11.58
C ASP A 140 -13.29 8.61 -10.61
N ILE A 141 -12.83 9.76 -11.11
CA ILE A 141 -11.95 10.68 -10.40
C ILE A 141 -12.74 11.92 -10.03
N GLY A 142 -13.08 12.03 -8.75
CA GLY A 142 -13.77 13.18 -8.16
C GLY A 142 -13.01 13.75 -6.96
N ALA A 143 -13.76 14.03 -5.89
CA ALA A 143 -13.16 14.34 -4.59
C ALA A 143 -12.43 13.14 -3.98
N GLU A 144 -12.88 11.93 -4.34
CA GLU A 144 -12.28 10.64 -4.04
C GLU A 144 -12.08 9.88 -5.36
N TYR A 145 -11.24 8.85 -5.32
CA TYR A 145 -11.04 7.92 -6.43
C TYR A 145 -11.96 6.73 -6.21
N HIS A 146 -12.96 6.57 -7.07
CA HIS A 146 -13.82 5.39 -7.09
C HIS A 146 -13.31 4.45 -8.17
N MET A 147 -12.96 3.22 -7.79
CA MET A 147 -12.44 2.22 -8.72
C MET A 147 -13.27 0.94 -8.57
N GLU A 148 -13.77 0.40 -9.67
CA GLU A 148 -14.58 -0.82 -9.67
C GLU A 148 -14.27 -1.68 -10.90
N ALA A 149 -14.29 -3.00 -10.72
CA ALA A 149 -14.18 -3.99 -11.77
C ALA A 149 -15.07 -5.18 -11.42
N ARG A 150 -15.90 -5.61 -12.38
CA ARG A 150 -16.63 -6.89 -12.24
C ARG A 150 -15.65 -8.07 -12.13
N GLN A 151 -14.55 -7.98 -12.85
CA GLN A 151 -13.48 -8.97 -12.87
C GLN A 151 -12.21 -8.33 -13.42
N LEU A 152 -11.09 -8.53 -12.73
CA LEU A 152 -9.78 -8.13 -13.23
C LEU A 152 -9.34 -9.06 -14.37
N ARG A 153 -8.81 -8.49 -15.45
CA ARG A 153 -8.34 -9.21 -16.63
C ARG A 153 -6.87 -8.92 -16.87
N GLY A 154 -6.10 -9.96 -17.17
CA GLY A 154 -4.68 -9.80 -17.49
C GLY A 154 -4.51 -9.03 -18.79
N ALA A 155 -3.48 -8.17 -18.83
CA ALA A 155 -3.20 -7.29 -19.96
C ALA A 155 -1.71 -7.05 -20.15
N ASP A 156 -1.32 -6.55 -21.33
CA ASP A 156 0.00 -5.97 -21.54
C ASP A 156 -0.06 -4.49 -21.15
N VAL A 157 0.57 -4.16 -20.02
CA VAL A 157 0.50 -2.84 -19.39
C VAL A 157 1.86 -2.17 -19.51
N PHE A 158 1.90 -1.03 -20.20
CA PHE A 158 3.08 -0.17 -20.21
C PHE A 158 2.92 0.93 -19.16
N LEU A 159 3.81 0.98 -18.17
CA LEU A 159 3.79 2.04 -17.16
C LEU A 159 4.45 3.31 -17.73
N ASP A 160 3.74 4.44 -17.69
CA ASP A 160 4.22 5.74 -18.21
C ASP A 160 5.55 6.18 -17.58
N GLU A 161 5.77 5.83 -16.32
CA GLU A 161 7.03 5.99 -15.61
C GLU A 161 7.36 4.70 -14.85
N PRO A 162 8.64 4.42 -14.55
CA PRO A 162 9.05 3.29 -13.71
C PRO A 162 8.73 3.56 -12.22
N SER A 163 7.45 3.74 -11.93
CA SER A 163 6.93 4.02 -10.58
C SER A 163 6.92 2.74 -9.75
N VAL A 164 7.61 2.80 -8.61
CA VAL A 164 7.69 1.70 -7.63
C VAL A 164 6.30 1.30 -7.15
N THR A 165 5.53 2.26 -6.63
CA THR A 165 4.23 1.97 -6.05
C THR A 165 3.19 1.60 -7.11
N ALA A 166 3.28 2.14 -8.32
CA ALA A 166 2.38 1.74 -9.41
C ALA A 166 2.66 0.28 -9.84
N THR A 167 3.94 -0.09 -9.93
CA THR A 167 4.37 -1.46 -10.21
C THR A 167 3.84 -2.42 -9.14
N GLU A 168 4.04 -2.10 -7.86
CA GLU A 168 3.56 -2.92 -6.73
C GLU A 168 2.04 -3.10 -6.75
N ASN A 169 1.30 -2.00 -6.95
CA ASN A 169 -0.16 -2.02 -6.95
C ASN A 169 -0.74 -2.83 -8.11
N ALA A 170 -0.20 -2.63 -9.32
CA ALA A 170 -0.57 -3.38 -10.51
C ALA A 170 -0.21 -4.86 -10.38
N LEU A 171 0.95 -5.18 -9.78
CA LEU A 171 1.38 -6.56 -9.55
C LEU A 171 0.41 -7.32 -8.65
N VAL A 172 -0.03 -6.74 -7.54
CA VAL A 172 -0.97 -7.39 -6.63
C VAL A 172 -2.35 -7.55 -7.28
N ALA A 173 -2.84 -6.54 -8.00
CA ALA A 173 -4.09 -6.64 -8.75
C ALA A 173 -4.02 -7.76 -9.81
N ALA A 174 -2.94 -7.79 -10.59
CA ALA A 174 -2.70 -8.78 -11.63
C ALA A 174 -2.61 -10.21 -11.10
N ALA A 175 -2.14 -10.42 -9.86
CA ALA A 175 -2.05 -11.75 -9.25
C ALA A 175 -3.41 -12.45 -9.08
N ARG A 176 -4.51 -11.70 -9.15
CA ARG A 176 -5.89 -12.22 -9.06
C ARG A 176 -6.70 -11.96 -10.35
N ALA A 177 -6.05 -11.45 -11.40
CA ALA A 177 -6.66 -11.20 -12.69
C ALA A 177 -6.78 -12.49 -13.51
N GLU A 178 -7.81 -12.60 -14.34
CA GLU A 178 -7.95 -13.72 -15.27
C GLU A 178 -7.02 -13.55 -16.47
N GLY A 179 -6.17 -14.54 -16.71
CA GLY A 179 -5.26 -14.55 -17.85
C GLY A 179 -3.84 -14.14 -17.48
N ARG A 180 -3.09 -13.62 -18.46
CA ARG A 180 -1.69 -13.26 -18.30
C ARG A 180 -1.52 -11.75 -18.33
N THR A 181 -0.85 -11.21 -17.31
CA THR A 181 -0.40 -9.81 -17.29
C THR A 181 1.09 -9.72 -17.64
N VAL A 182 1.46 -8.69 -18.39
CA VAL A 182 2.86 -8.29 -18.63
C VAL A 182 2.99 -6.83 -18.22
N LEU A 183 3.77 -6.55 -17.17
CA LEU A 183 4.08 -5.18 -16.74
C LEU A 183 5.40 -4.74 -17.39
N ARG A 184 5.33 -3.77 -18.30
CA ARG A 184 6.48 -3.17 -19.00
C ARG A 184 6.84 -1.84 -18.37
N ASN A 185 8.13 -1.49 -18.46
CA ASN A 185 8.68 -0.31 -17.79
C ASN A 185 8.45 -0.34 -16.27
N ALA A 186 8.42 -1.55 -15.69
CA ALA A 186 8.31 -1.76 -14.26
C ALA A 186 9.51 -1.18 -13.52
N ALA A 187 9.30 -0.75 -12.28
CA ALA A 187 10.38 -0.32 -11.41
C ALA A 187 11.40 -1.46 -11.18
N SER A 188 12.68 -1.09 -11.08
CA SER A 188 13.83 -1.98 -10.88
C SER A 188 14.23 -2.13 -9.42
#